data_AF-A0A136KZM6-F1
#
_entry.id   AF-A0A136KZM6-F1
#
_cell.length_a   1.000
_cell.length_b   1.000
_cell.length_c   1.000
_cell.angle_alpha   90.00
_cell.angle_beta   90.00
_cell.angle_gamma   90.00
#
_symmetry.space_group_name_H-M   'P 1'
#
loop_
_entity.id
_entity.type
_entity.pdbx_description
1 polymer ?
#
loop_
_entity_poly.entity_id
_entity_poly.type
_entity_poly.pdbx_seq_one_letter_code
_entity_poly.pdbx_strand_id
1 'polypeptide(L)'
;MIREGKIVRLGIALCLMLSFALAMGQGMVAEIEIRGLKNVNQEPIMASLRLKVGQPYTQVQLDQDRRSVEEIGFFQAVDARAEELPDKNWKIVIEVVEFPVIKELRIIGNSVVSTEEIERILREVPSLPIAPGYVYNLNGERACTDAISKLYSDRGYFAQFAEFGPMPGSPETITVSILELVVDSVAIQGATRTRPYVFQRLIRTKPGEAFNLQTWTDDLRRIYNTQWFETVEPLQRETDDIAKIALVVNVKEARTGMFNVGVQVDPRSSVAGLLSFSDSNFRGTGQSVRLNFLQGTSGGGTSVNLDYGNPIFDDRGTALNVSVFSQIVYRFMGTSFGGNQIPTEDSRYFERRTGAIVGMTRTVKRDTFLSTGVRFENIKTSELDTSSTTGFIQQDGDVASISGALTINRRDVDIEPSRGNWIRLSLEPGYTRITKVGGDAGGDDILGSHTFVRTGIEYRHYFTNQPPRGRELDAPRRVVAFRAKAGLVAGTVPFFEQFFVGGSDTLRGYPEDRFWGKNMAAVTLEYRHPVQKSFNAIAFVDYGGAWGGFGTVNEFTQSKSAQFKLGYGLGFSFRTPLGPIRLDFGWNQDGGSRTHFLIGTSF
;
A
#
# COMPACT_ATOMS: atom_id res chain seq x y z
N MET A 1 48.27 46.71 -61.82
CA MET A 1 47.73 45.69 -60.89
C MET A 1 48.93 44.90 -60.36
N ILE A 2 49.00 44.56 -59.07
CA ILE A 2 50.20 44.07 -58.33
C ILE A 2 51.05 45.19 -57.72
N ARG A 3 50.57 45.83 -56.63
CA ARG A 3 51.44 46.47 -55.62
C ARG A 3 50.79 46.73 -54.24
N GLU A 4 49.70 46.05 -53.88
CA GLU A 4 49.07 46.18 -52.55
C GLU A 4 49.42 45.04 -51.57
N GLY A 5 50.11 43.99 -52.03
CA GLY A 5 50.43 42.82 -51.19
C GLY A 5 51.62 42.94 -50.23
N LYS A 6 52.30 44.11 -50.15
CA LYS A 6 53.50 44.28 -49.30
C LYS A 6 53.27 45.06 -48.00
N ILE A 7 52.21 45.87 -47.89
CA ILE A 7 52.00 46.72 -46.70
C ILE A 7 51.24 45.97 -45.60
N VAL A 8 50.32 45.06 -45.95
CA VAL A 8 49.59 44.23 -44.96
C VAL A 8 50.51 43.17 -44.33
N ARG A 9 51.49 42.63 -45.06
CA ARG A 9 52.47 41.68 -44.51
C ARG A 9 53.51 42.34 -43.61
N LEU A 10 53.81 43.63 -43.79
CA LEU A 10 54.73 44.36 -42.93
C LEU A 10 54.06 44.84 -41.63
N GLY A 11 52.77 45.23 -41.69
CA GLY A 11 51.99 45.58 -40.49
C GLY A 11 51.72 44.39 -39.56
N ILE A 12 51.44 43.21 -40.12
CA ILE A 12 51.25 41.97 -39.34
C ILE A 12 52.60 41.47 -38.79
N ALA A 13 53.70 41.60 -39.52
CA ALA A 13 55.04 41.28 -39.02
C ALA A 13 55.53 42.25 -37.93
N LEU A 14 55.16 43.54 -38.00
CA LEU A 14 55.54 44.53 -36.99
C LEU A 14 54.68 44.40 -35.73
N CYS A 15 53.40 44.03 -35.85
CA CYS A 15 52.59 43.65 -34.68
C CYS A 15 53.05 42.32 -34.07
N LEU A 16 53.49 41.33 -34.88
CA LEU A 16 54.09 40.08 -34.38
C LEU A 16 55.46 40.30 -33.74
N MET A 17 56.27 41.25 -34.22
CA MET A 17 57.56 41.59 -33.62
C MET A 17 57.44 42.50 -32.40
N LEU A 18 56.43 43.39 -32.31
CA LEU A 18 56.16 44.13 -31.08
C LEU A 18 55.53 43.26 -29.98
N SER A 19 54.75 42.23 -30.35
CA SER A 19 54.24 41.25 -29.38
C SER A 19 55.30 40.22 -28.98
N PHE A 20 56.30 39.94 -29.82
CA PHE A 20 57.49 39.17 -29.41
C PHE A 20 58.44 39.98 -28.52
N ALA A 21 58.59 41.29 -28.74
CA ALA A 21 59.47 42.14 -27.93
C ALA A 21 58.93 42.38 -26.51
N LEU A 22 57.61 42.34 -26.30
CA LEU A 22 56.99 42.38 -24.96
C LEU A 22 57.08 41.03 -24.22
N ALA A 23 57.33 39.92 -24.91
CA ALA A 23 57.54 38.60 -24.31
C ALA A 23 58.98 38.37 -23.83
N MET A 24 59.95 39.20 -24.25
CA MET A 24 61.36 39.06 -23.85
C MET A 24 61.72 39.70 -22.50
N GLY A 25 60.73 40.13 -21.72
CA GLY A 25 60.92 40.73 -20.40
C GLY A 25 60.25 39.99 -19.24
N GLN A 26 59.48 38.92 -19.49
CA GLN A 26 58.86 38.14 -18.42
C GLN A 26 59.71 36.90 -18.15
N GLY A 27 60.29 36.83 -16.95
CA GLY A 27 61.02 35.65 -16.48
C GLY A 27 60.24 34.36 -16.67
N MET A 28 60.92 33.26 -16.94
CA MET A 28 60.30 31.95 -17.01
C MET A 28 60.15 31.35 -15.62
N VAL A 29 59.17 30.48 -15.40
CA VAL A 29 59.09 29.67 -14.18
C VAL A 29 60.23 28.66 -14.19
N ALA A 30 61.21 28.84 -13.31
CA ALA A 30 62.36 27.94 -13.20
C ALA A 30 62.06 26.74 -12.28
N GLU A 31 61.27 26.94 -11.23
CA GLU A 31 60.96 25.92 -10.23
C GLU A 31 59.57 26.18 -9.62
N ILE A 32 58.87 25.11 -9.27
CA ILE A 32 57.66 25.14 -8.45
C ILE A 32 57.92 24.31 -7.20
N GLU A 33 57.89 24.95 -6.04
CA GLU A 33 58.08 24.33 -4.73
C GLU A 33 56.76 24.34 -3.96
N ILE A 34 56.35 23.17 -3.44
CA ILE A 34 55.17 23.05 -2.57
C ILE A 34 55.64 22.78 -1.15
N ARG A 35 55.22 23.62 -0.19
CA ARG A 35 55.59 23.53 1.23
C ARG A 35 54.35 23.31 2.09
N GLY A 36 54.55 22.63 3.23
CA GLY A 36 53.50 22.43 4.23
C GLY A 36 52.71 21.12 4.13
N LEU A 37 52.99 20.29 3.12
CA LEU A 37 52.41 18.95 3.00
C LEU A 37 52.95 17.99 4.08
N LYS A 38 52.04 17.17 4.61
CA LYS A 38 52.30 16.13 5.61
C LYS A 38 51.64 14.82 5.24
N ASN A 39 50.37 14.84 4.83
CA ASN A 39 49.56 13.65 4.57
C ASN A 39 48.97 13.62 3.15
N VAL A 40 48.89 14.76 2.47
CA VAL A 40 48.33 14.87 1.11
C VAL A 40 49.46 14.68 0.08
N ASN A 41 49.21 13.85 -0.94
CA ASN A 41 50.16 13.68 -2.05
C ASN A 41 50.31 15.00 -2.82
N GLN A 42 51.53 15.32 -3.25
CA GLN A 42 51.85 16.52 -4.02
C GLN A 42 51.30 16.45 -5.47
N GLU A 43 51.12 15.25 -6.04
CA GLU A 43 50.72 15.05 -7.44
C GLU A 43 49.40 15.74 -7.84
N PRO A 44 48.29 15.64 -7.08
CA PRO A 44 47.04 16.34 -7.41
C PRO A 44 47.18 17.86 -7.43
N ILE A 45 48.05 18.41 -6.57
CA ILE A 45 48.36 19.85 -6.55
C ILE A 45 49.10 20.20 -7.83
N MET A 46 50.18 19.49 -8.15
CA MET A 46 50.93 19.71 -9.38
C MET A 46 50.08 19.55 -10.64
N ALA A 47 49.08 18.66 -10.61
CA ALA A 47 48.14 18.46 -11.70
C ALA A 47 47.14 19.62 -11.85
N SER A 48 46.74 20.28 -10.76
CA SER A 48 45.80 21.40 -10.81
C SER A 48 46.44 22.72 -11.26
N LEU A 49 47.77 22.88 -11.10
CA LEU A 49 48.49 24.07 -11.55
C LEU A 49 48.48 24.23 -13.07
N ARG A 50 48.24 25.45 -13.53
CA ARG A 50 48.35 25.87 -14.93
C ARG A 50 49.77 26.30 -15.26
N LEU A 51 50.46 27.00 -14.34
CA LEU A 51 51.89 27.31 -14.48
C LEU A 51 52.69 26.00 -14.44
N LYS A 52 53.60 25.85 -15.41
CA LYS A 52 54.57 24.76 -15.45
C LYS A 52 55.98 25.30 -15.55
N VAL A 53 56.95 24.53 -15.08
CA VAL A 53 58.38 24.82 -15.25
C VAL A 53 58.67 25.01 -16.75
N GLY A 54 59.36 26.10 -17.08
CA GLY A 54 59.69 26.50 -18.45
C GLY A 54 58.67 27.40 -19.16
N GLN A 55 57.56 27.77 -18.51
CA GLN A 55 56.55 28.69 -19.06
C GLN A 55 56.76 30.14 -18.58
N PRO A 56 56.28 31.15 -19.35
CA PRO A 56 56.35 32.54 -18.90
C PRO A 56 55.48 32.74 -17.65
N TYR A 57 56.05 33.40 -16.64
CA TYR A 57 55.32 33.71 -15.41
C TYR A 57 54.33 34.87 -15.62
N THR A 58 53.12 34.72 -15.08
CA THR A 58 52.17 35.82 -14.91
C THR A 58 51.47 35.74 -13.55
N GLN A 59 51.27 36.89 -12.89
CA GLN A 59 50.55 36.94 -11.61
C GLN A 59 49.11 36.43 -11.73
N VAL A 60 48.45 36.66 -12.87
CA VAL A 60 47.08 36.21 -13.11
C VAL A 60 46.98 34.68 -13.10
N GLN A 61 47.96 33.98 -13.68
CA GLN A 61 47.99 32.51 -13.63
C GLN A 61 48.34 32.01 -12.22
N LEU A 62 49.23 32.68 -11.50
CA LEU A 62 49.53 32.33 -10.11
C LEU A 62 48.28 32.43 -9.21
N ASP A 63 47.49 33.49 -9.37
CA ASP A 63 46.24 33.67 -8.62
C ASP A 63 45.18 32.61 -9.00
N GLN A 64 45.13 32.19 -10.27
CA GLN A 64 44.26 31.11 -10.74
C GLN A 64 44.70 29.76 -10.18
N ASP A 65 46.01 29.53 -10.12
CA ASP A 65 46.59 28.30 -9.60
C ASP A 65 46.35 28.19 -8.09
N ARG A 66 46.52 29.29 -7.34
CA ARG A 66 46.15 29.37 -5.92
C ARG A 66 44.69 28.93 -5.71
N ARG A 67 43.75 29.47 -6.50
CA ARG A 67 42.33 29.07 -6.44
C ARG A 67 42.12 27.61 -6.84
N SER A 68 42.81 27.13 -7.88
CA SER A 68 42.71 25.73 -8.33
C SER A 68 43.20 24.75 -7.26
N VAL A 69 44.18 25.15 -6.44
CA VAL A 69 44.65 24.38 -5.27
C VAL A 69 43.66 24.45 -4.11
N GLU A 70 43.06 25.61 -3.84
CA GLU A 70 41.95 25.75 -2.86
C GLU A 70 40.76 24.84 -3.21
N GLU A 71 40.40 24.78 -4.50
CA GLU A 71 39.30 23.96 -5.04
C GLU A 71 39.50 22.45 -4.86
N ILE A 72 40.73 21.97 -4.58
CA ILE A 72 40.98 20.55 -4.25
C ILE A 72 40.33 20.18 -2.91
N GLY A 73 40.17 21.14 -1.99
CA GLY A 73 39.39 20.99 -0.75
C GLY A 73 40.13 20.36 0.44
N PHE A 74 41.42 20.04 0.33
CA PHE A 74 42.23 19.44 1.41
C PHE A 74 42.94 20.47 2.31
N PHE A 75 42.83 21.77 2.05
CA PHE A 75 43.65 22.79 2.71
C PHE A 75 42.79 23.86 3.41
N GLN A 76 43.14 24.18 4.66
CA GLN A 76 42.57 25.28 5.43
C GLN A 76 43.03 26.65 4.92
N ALA A 77 44.25 26.71 4.39
CA ALA A 77 44.84 27.90 3.82
C ALA A 77 45.79 27.51 2.67
N VAL A 78 45.76 28.31 1.62
CA VAL A 78 46.67 28.20 0.46
C VAL A 78 47.22 29.59 0.18
N ASP A 79 48.53 29.74 0.34
CA ASP A 79 49.26 30.92 -0.11
C ASP A 79 50.15 30.56 -1.30
N ALA A 80 50.29 31.50 -2.23
CA ALA A 80 51.06 31.30 -3.44
C ALA A 80 51.83 32.59 -3.75
N ARG A 81 53.16 32.49 -3.77
CA ARG A 81 54.04 33.63 -4.01
C ARG A 81 55.10 33.29 -5.05
N ALA A 82 55.55 34.32 -5.76
CA ALA A 82 56.65 34.21 -6.70
C ALA A 82 57.90 34.90 -6.12
N GLU A 83 59.03 34.20 -6.13
CA GLU A 83 60.34 34.71 -5.75
C GLU A 83 61.18 34.89 -7.01
N GLU A 84 61.66 36.11 -7.26
CA GLU A 84 62.54 36.39 -8.41
C GLU A 84 63.95 35.86 -8.13
N LEU A 85 64.49 35.07 -9.05
CA LEU A 85 65.81 34.46 -8.97
C LEU A 85 66.89 35.37 -9.61
N PRO A 86 68.19 35.18 -9.27
CA PRO A 86 69.29 36.01 -9.79
C PRO A 86 69.43 36.07 -11.31
N ASP A 87 68.86 35.09 -12.03
CA ASP A 87 68.85 34.96 -13.48
C ASP A 87 67.60 35.58 -14.14
N LYS A 88 66.78 36.33 -13.37
CA LYS A 88 65.47 36.90 -13.76
C LYS A 88 64.39 35.87 -14.07
N ASN A 89 64.56 34.61 -13.68
CA ASN A 89 63.49 33.62 -13.68
C ASN A 89 62.72 33.63 -12.35
N TRP A 90 61.58 32.95 -12.30
CA TRP A 90 60.70 32.93 -11.12
C TRP A 90 60.67 31.55 -10.48
N LYS A 91 60.80 31.52 -9.15
CA LYS A 91 60.48 30.37 -8.32
C LYS A 91 59.09 30.56 -7.73
N ILE A 92 58.18 29.64 -8.02
CA ILE A 92 56.82 29.67 -7.47
C ILE A 92 56.81 28.84 -6.19
N VAL A 93 56.44 29.46 -5.08
CA VAL A 93 56.29 28.79 -3.78
C VAL A 93 54.81 28.76 -3.42
N ILE A 94 54.27 27.55 -3.27
CA ILE A 94 52.91 27.31 -2.81
C ILE A 94 52.98 26.76 -1.40
N GLU A 95 52.52 27.54 -0.43
CA GLU A 95 52.47 27.14 0.98
C GLU A 95 51.04 26.72 1.33
N VAL A 96 50.88 25.49 1.81
CA VAL A 96 49.56 24.94 2.16
C VAL A 96 49.49 24.54 3.63
N VAL A 97 48.32 24.71 4.22
CA VAL A 97 47.98 24.17 5.54
C VAL A 97 46.91 23.11 5.36
N GLU A 98 47.27 21.83 5.50
CA GLU A 98 46.31 20.72 5.38
C GLU A 98 45.18 20.83 6.43
N PHE A 99 43.99 20.39 6.04
CA PHE A 99 42.97 19.98 6.99
C PHE A 99 43.48 18.82 7.86
N PRO A 100 42.96 18.67 9.09
CA PRO A 100 43.45 17.66 10.01
C PRO A 100 43.14 16.23 9.53
N VAL A 101 43.97 15.29 9.98
CA VAL A 101 43.64 13.86 9.89
C VAL A 101 42.52 13.58 10.89
N ILE A 102 41.44 13.00 10.40
CA ILE A 102 40.26 12.68 11.19
C ILE A 102 40.65 11.61 12.21
N LYS A 103 40.42 11.89 13.50
CA LYS A 103 40.59 10.91 14.59
C LYS A 103 39.26 10.33 15.06
N GLU A 104 38.23 11.16 15.06
CA GLU A 104 36.92 10.81 15.61
C GLU A 104 35.80 11.43 14.77
N LEU A 105 34.68 10.71 14.68
CA LEU A 105 33.42 11.22 14.15
C LEU A 105 32.45 11.40 15.31
N ARG A 106 31.90 12.61 15.45
CA ARG A 106 30.88 12.93 16.42
C ARG A 106 29.56 13.17 15.71
N ILE A 107 28.72 12.15 15.65
CA ILE A 107 27.40 12.22 15.03
C ILE A 107 26.36 12.49 16.12
N ILE A 108 25.54 13.51 15.93
CA ILE A 108 24.50 13.93 16.88
C ILE A 108 23.18 14.17 16.16
N GLY A 109 22.07 13.95 16.89
CA GLY A 109 20.71 14.16 16.38
C GLY A 109 20.15 12.99 15.55
N ASN A 110 20.84 11.85 15.49
CA ASN A 110 20.40 10.65 14.79
C ASN A 110 19.60 9.70 15.71
N SER A 111 18.30 9.96 15.92
CA SER A 111 17.47 9.09 16.75
C SER A 111 16.86 7.91 15.98
N VAL A 112 16.64 8.05 14.66
CA VAL A 112 16.00 7.01 13.84
C VAL A 112 16.97 6.12 13.05
N VAL A 113 18.24 6.52 12.97
CA VAL A 113 19.31 5.79 12.30
C VAL A 113 20.48 5.60 13.25
N SER A 114 21.05 4.39 13.33
CA SER A 114 22.16 4.12 14.24
C SER A 114 23.44 4.82 13.77
N THR A 115 24.27 5.23 14.73
CA THR A 115 25.54 5.92 14.47
C THR A 115 26.46 5.08 13.60
N GLU A 116 26.55 3.78 13.86
CA GLU A 116 27.41 2.83 13.13
C GLU A 116 27.03 2.74 11.65
N GLU A 117 25.74 2.88 11.34
CA GLU A 117 25.26 2.85 9.98
C GLU A 117 25.65 4.11 9.21
N ILE A 118 25.58 5.27 9.87
CA ILE A 118 26.03 6.54 9.31
C ILE A 118 27.54 6.52 9.08
N GLU A 119 28.33 6.07 10.07
CA GLU A 119 29.79 5.93 9.94
C GLU A 119 30.19 5.01 8.80
N ARG A 120 29.48 3.88 8.63
CA ARG A 120 29.71 2.96 7.51
C ARG A 120 29.47 3.64 6.17
N ILE A 121 28.38 4.39 6.02
CA ILE A 121 28.11 5.14 4.78
C ILE A 121 29.20 6.16 4.51
N LEU A 122 29.60 6.94 5.51
CA LEU A 122 30.65 7.95 5.37
C LEU A 122 31.99 7.36 4.92
N ARG A 123 32.30 6.13 5.35
CA ARG A 123 33.49 5.39 4.92
C ARG A 123 33.39 4.82 3.51
N GLU A 124 32.19 4.45 3.08
CA GLU A 124 31.93 3.81 1.78
C GLU A 124 31.76 4.83 0.63
N VAL A 125 31.73 6.15 0.91
CA VAL A 125 31.66 7.20 -0.12
C VAL A 125 32.88 7.08 -1.06
N PRO A 126 32.71 6.75 -2.36
CA PRO A 126 33.83 6.39 -3.23
C PRO A 126 34.76 7.55 -3.60
N SER A 127 34.24 8.77 -3.61
CA SER A 127 34.98 9.95 -4.07
C SER A 127 35.93 10.50 -2.99
N LEU A 128 35.42 10.73 -1.79
CA LEU A 128 36.11 11.40 -0.68
C LEU A 128 35.50 10.92 0.65
N PRO A 129 35.92 9.76 1.18
CA PRO A 129 35.37 9.23 2.43
C PRO A 129 35.78 10.10 3.63
N ILE A 130 34.85 10.26 4.58
CA ILE A 130 35.07 11.01 5.82
C ILE A 130 35.06 9.99 6.96
N ALA A 131 36.24 9.51 7.32
CA ALA A 131 36.41 8.48 8.34
C ALA A 131 37.74 8.62 9.08
N PRO A 132 37.87 8.07 10.30
CA PRO A 132 39.13 8.07 11.04
C PRO A 132 40.29 7.53 10.19
N GLY A 133 41.42 8.25 10.20
CA GLY A 133 42.63 7.95 9.42
C GLY A 133 42.72 8.66 8.06
N TYR A 134 41.64 9.29 7.57
CA TYR A 134 41.66 10.08 6.34
C TYR A 134 41.92 11.57 6.63
N VAL A 135 42.53 12.28 5.69
CA VAL A 135 42.61 13.75 5.71
C VAL A 135 41.24 14.30 5.38
N TYR A 136 40.73 15.23 6.18
CA TYR A 136 39.45 15.86 5.90
C TYR A 136 39.46 16.63 4.58
N ASN A 137 38.39 16.50 3.80
CA ASN A 137 38.22 17.21 2.54
C ASN A 137 36.84 17.88 2.49
N LEU A 138 36.83 19.20 2.29
CA LEU A 138 35.62 20.02 2.21
C LEU A 138 34.66 19.55 1.11
N ASN A 139 35.18 19.09 -0.03
CA ASN A 139 34.37 18.63 -1.16
C ASN A 139 33.65 17.30 -0.87
N GLY A 140 34.10 16.55 0.14
CA GLY A 140 33.45 15.31 0.58
C GLY A 140 32.11 15.56 1.31
N GLU A 141 31.95 16.72 1.95
CA GLU A 141 30.77 17.04 2.77
C GLU A 141 29.45 16.86 2.01
N ARG A 142 29.38 17.36 0.77
CA ARG A 142 28.17 17.28 -0.05
C ARG A 142 27.80 15.83 -0.37
N ALA A 143 28.77 15.02 -0.81
CA ALA A 143 28.52 13.63 -1.12
C ALA A 143 28.10 12.83 0.12
N CYS A 144 28.71 13.12 1.27
CA CYS A 144 28.37 12.52 2.55
C CYS A 144 26.97 12.91 3.04
N THR A 145 26.63 14.20 3.00
CA THR A 145 25.29 14.70 3.37
C THR A 145 24.21 14.17 2.43
N ASP A 146 24.46 14.09 1.13
CA ASP A 146 23.55 13.47 0.16
C ASP A 146 23.34 11.98 0.46
N ALA A 147 24.41 11.25 0.80
CA ALA A 147 24.33 9.83 1.14
C ALA A 147 23.55 9.57 2.43
N ILE A 148 23.76 10.39 3.47
CA ILE A 148 22.99 10.33 4.72
C ILE A 148 21.53 10.71 4.45
N SER A 149 21.27 11.80 3.72
CA SER A 149 19.90 12.24 3.37
C SER A 149 19.14 11.16 2.61
N LYS A 150 19.83 10.45 1.71
CA LYS A 150 19.29 9.32 0.98
C LYS A 150 18.96 8.16 1.92
N LEU A 151 19.81 7.80 2.88
CA LEU A 151 19.51 6.77 3.88
C LEU A 151 18.22 7.09 4.66
N TYR A 152 18.08 8.33 5.12
CA TYR A 152 16.87 8.79 5.80
C TYR A 152 15.64 8.71 4.89
N SER A 153 15.76 9.22 3.66
CA SER A 153 14.68 9.24 2.67
C SER A 153 14.23 7.83 2.28
N ASP A 154 15.16 6.89 2.11
CA ASP A 154 14.88 5.48 1.80
C ASP A 154 14.07 4.81 2.93
N ARG A 155 14.18 5.31 4.17
CA ARG A 155 13.39 4.89 5.33
C ARG A 155 12.13 5.72 5.58
N GLY A 156 11.87 6.74 4.74
CA GLY A 156 10.71 7.62 4.83
C GLY A 156 10.83 8.75 5.85
N TYR A 157 12.04 9.03 6.34
CA TYR A 157 12.36 10.14 7.24
C TYR A 157 13.03 11.29 6.49
N PHE A 158 13.13 12.45 7.13
CA PHE A 158 13.80 13.63 6.61
C PHE A 158 14.92 14.04 7.57
N ALA A 159 16.08 14.33 6.99
CA ALA A 159 17.24 14.86 7.70
C ALA A 159 17.68 16.16 7.03
N GLN A 160 17.97 17.16 7.85
CA GLN A 160 18.75 18.33 7.48
C GLN A 160 20.04 18.34 8.31
N PHE A 161 21.00 19.20 7.96
CA PHE A 161 22.26 19.30 8.69
C PHE A 161 22.40 20.69 9.28
N ALA A 162 22.61 20.77 10.59
CA ALA A 162 22.96 22.02 11.27
C ALA A 162 24.45 22.34 11.14
N GLU A 163 25.28 21.30 11.18
CA GLU A 163 26.74 21.41 11.12
C GLU A 163 27.31 20.14 10.48
N PHE A 164 28.27 20.31 9.58
CA PHE A 164 29.09 19.23 9.07
C PHE A 164 30.51 19.76 8.91
N GLY A 165 31.46 19.25 9.70
CA GLY A 165 32.87 19.58 9.52
C GLY A 165 33.72 19.53 10.80
N PRO A 166 34.95 20.07 10.77
CA PRO A 166 35.87 20.05 11.91
C PRO A 166 35.31 20.81 13.10
N MET A 167 35.34 20.19 14.29
CA MET A 167 34.81 20.81 15.51
C MET A 167 35.69 22.00 15.95
N PRO A 168 35.10 23.17 16.28
CA PRO A 168 35.84 24.28 16.85
C PRO A 168 36.60 23.86 18.12
N GLY A 169 37.90 24.13 18.19
CA GLY A 169 38.76 23.76 19.32
C GLY A 169 39.25 22.31 19.34
N SER A 170 38.67 21.42 18.52
CA SER A 170 39.16 20.05 18.29
C SER A 170 39.06 19.68 16.80
N PRO A 171 39.91 20.25 15.93
CA PRO A 171 39.76 20.11 14.47
C PRO A 171 39.84 18.65 13.97
N GLU A 172 40.52 17.76 14.71
CA GLU A 172 40.64 16.33 14.38
C GLU A 172 39.35 15.54 14.64
N THR A 173 38.36 16.14 15.31
CA THR A 173 37.03 15.59 15.53
C THR A 173 36.07 16.21 14.51
N ILE A 174 35.49 15.39 13.63
CA ILE A 174 34.48 15.87 12.67
C ILE A 174 33.10 15.73 13.29
N THR A 175 32.38 16.85 13.41
CA THR A 175 31.01 16.87 13.90
C THR A 175 30.03 16.77 12.74
N VAL A 176 29.04 15.89 12.86
CA VAL A 176 27.90 15.79 11.94
C VAL A 176 26.63 15.96 12.77
N SER A 177 26.02 17.14 12.69
CA SER A 177 24.80 17.49 13.42
C SER A 177 23.59 17.38 12.52
N ILE A 178 22.77 16.36 12.79
CA ILE A 178 21.58 16.02 12.01
C ILE A 178 20.35 16.59 12.70
N LEU A 179 19.56 17.35 11.96
CA LEU A 179 18.24 17.81 12.34
C LEU A 179 17.20 16.87 11.72
N GLU A 180 16.67 15.98 12.55
CA GLU A 180 15.52 15.14 12.17
C GLU A 180 14.24 15.98 12.27
N LEU A 181 13.38 15.89 11.25
CA LEU A 181 12.09 16.55 11.30
C LEU A 181 11.21 15.86 12.36
N VAL A 182 10.82 16.56 13.41
CA VAL A 182 10.03 16.04 14.54
C VAL A 182 8.58 16.51 14.46
N VAL A 183 7.65 15.64 14.82
CA VAL A 183 6.23 16.00 14.91
C VAL A 183 5.99 16.86 16.14
N ASP A 184 5.56 18.11 15.94
CA ASP A 184 5.20 19.01 17.04
C ASP A 184 3.83 18.67 17.62
N SER A 185 2.83 18.55 16.75
CA SER A 185 1.45 18.30 17.14
C SER A 185 0.69 17.57 16.04
N VAL A 186 -0.34 16.83 16.46
CA VAL A 186 -1.31 16.18 15.57
C VAL A 186 -2.70 16.64 15.96
N ALA A 187 -3.37 17.37 15.08
CA ALA A 187 -4.69 17.93 15.32
C ALA A 187 -5.70 17.48 14.27
N ILE A 188 -6.93 17.20 14.71
CA ILE A 188 -8.05 16.88 13.83
C ILE A 188 -9.08 17.99 13.93
N GLN A 189 -9.49 18.55 12.78
CA GLN A 189 -10.47 19.61 12.68
C GLN A 189 -11.70 19.14 11.92
N GLY A 190 -12.89 19.57 12.34
CA GLY A 190 -14.17 19.22 11.71
C GLY A 190 -14.83 17.93 12.21
N ALA A 191 -14.21 17.21 13.15
CA ALA A 191 -14.84 16.09 13.85
C ALA A 191 -15.73 16.61 14.99
N THR A 192 -17.05 16.45 14.86
CA THR A 192 -18.04 16.93 15.85
C THR A 192 -18.70 15.80 16.63
N ARG A 193 -18.81 14.61 16.02
CA ARG A 193 -19.48 13.43 16.57
C ARG A 193 -18.49 12.37 17.03
N THR A 194 -17.42 12.15 16.25
CA THR A 194 -16.36 11.18 16.55
C THR A 194 -15.52 11.67 17.72
N ARG A 195 -15.34 10.82 18.72
CA ARG A 195 -14.68 11.21 19.96
C ARG A 195 -13.16 11.36 19.76
N PRO A 196 -12.49 12.33 20.41
CA PRO A 196 -11.05 12.58 20.24
C PRO A 196 -10.15 11.36 20.45
N TYR A 197 -10.47 10.50 21.43
CA TYR A 197 -9.67 9.30 21.72
C TYR A 197 -9.66 8.29 20.56
N VAL A 198 -10.66 8.32 19.68
CA VAL A 198 -10.72 7.42 18.51
C VAL A 198 -9.58 7.74 17.56
N PHE A 199 -9.30 9.03 17.32
CA PHE A 199 -8.18 9.47 16.50
C PHE A 199 -6.83 9.12 17.14
N GLN A 200 -6.70 9.25 18.46
CA GLN A 200 -5.49 8.86 19.18
C GLN A 200 -5.14 7.38 19.00
N ARG A 201 -6.16 6.54 18.77
CA ARG A 201 -6.00 5.10 18.52
C ARG A 201 -5.81 4.76 17.04
N LEU A 202 -6.41 5.53 16.13
CA LEU A 202 -6.25 5.32 14.69
C LEU A 202 -4.90 5.84 14.17
N ILE A 203 -4.44 6.98 14.67
CA ILE A 203 -3.22 7.67 14.25
C ILE A 203 -2.04 7.14 15.06
N ARG A 204 -1.07 6.54 14.36
CA ARG A 204 0.17 6.04 14.94
C ARG A 204 1.21 7.13 15.11
N THR A 205 1.28 8.10 14.20
CA THR A 205 2.18 9.26 14.33
C THR A 205 1.90 10.00 15.64
N LYS A 206 2.92 10.10 16.52
CA LYS A 206 2.81 10.80 17.80
C LYS A 206 3.66 12.08 17.82
N PRO A 207 3.18 13.14 18.51
CA PRO A 207 4.02 14.27 18.87
C PRO A 207 5.32 13.83 19.59
N GLY A 208 6.42 14.49 19.27
CA GLY A 208 7.75 14.23 19.81
C GLY A 208 8.56 13.15 19.06
N GLU A 209 7.93 12.39 18.17
CA GLU A 209 8.63 11.40 17.32
C GLU A 209 9.11 12.03 16.01
N ALA A 210 10.17 11.46 15.43
CA ALA A 210 10.62 11.82 14.09
C ALA A 210 9.52 11.53 13.06
N PHE A 211 9.23 12.53 12.21
CA PHE A 211 8.21 12.46 11.18
C PHE A 211 8.59 11.44 10.11
N ASN A 212 7.76 10.40 10.01
CA ASN A 212 7.84 9.42 8.95
C ASN A 212 6.67 9.63 7.97
N LEU A 213 6.98 10.02 6.72
CA LEU A 213 5.98 10.27 5.68
C LEU A 213 5.11 9.05 5.43
N GLN A 214 5.70 7.86 5.52
CA GLN A 214 5.03 6.61 5.20
C GLN A 214 4.00 6.24 6.27
N THR A 215 4.37 6.34 7.55
CA THR A 215 3.45 6.16 8.67
C THR A 215 2.30 7.16 8.60
N TRP A 216 2.60 8.43 8.32
CA TRP A 216 1.57 9.46 8.21
C TRP A 216 0.58 9.17 7.06
N THR A 217 1.09 8.74 5.91
CA THR A 217 0.25 8.33 4.77
C THR A 217 -0.66 7.16 5.13
N ASP A 218 -0.17 6.19 5.90
CA ASP A 218 -0.98 5.05 6.35
C ASP A 218 -2.04 5.46 7.39
N ASP A 219 -1.74 6.42 8.24
CA ASP A 219 -2.69 6.97 9.21
C ASP A 219 -3.85 7.67 8.49
N LEU A 220 -3.54 8.51 7.50
CA LEU A 220 -4.56 9.15 6.65
C LEU A 220 -5.41 8.12 5.91
N ARG A 221 -4.76 7.08 5.34
CA ARG A 221 -5.46 5.98 4.67
C ARG A 221 -6.37 5.23 5.65
N ARG A 222 -5.93 4.98 6.88
CA ARG A 222 -6.74 4.29 7.90
C ARG A 222 -7.97 5.10 8.28
N ILE A 223 -7.81 6.41 8.47
CA ILE A 223 -8.93 7.32 8.73
C ILE A 223 -9.91 7.29 7.55
N TYR A 224 -9.42 7.42 6.32
CA TYR A 224 -10.25 7.39 5.12
C TYR A 224 -10.99 6.05 4.96
N ASN A 225 -10.31 4.92 5.16
CA ASN A 225 -10.88 3.59 5.04
C ASN A 225 -11.95 3.28 6.10
N THR A 226 -12.08 4.07 7.17
CA THR A 226 -13.19 3.92 8.13
C THR A 226 -14.56 4.26 7.53
N GLN A 227 -14.59 5.04 6.45
CA GLN A 227 -15.81 5.63 5.87
C GLN A 227 -16.61 6.52 6.83
N TRP A 228 -16.03 6.95 7.95
CA TRP A 228 -16.68 7.88 8.88
C TRP A 228 -16.59 9.33 8.44
N PHE A 229 -15.77 9.60 7.41
CA PHE A 229 -15.48 10.93 6.90
C PHE A 229 -15.67 10.93 5.37
N GLU A 230 -16.35 11.94 4.84
CA GLU A 230 -16.50 12.17 3.41
C GLU A 230 -15.19 12.67 2.80
N THR A 231 -14.48 13.54 3.53
CA THR A 231 -13.18 14.08 3.13
C THR A 231 -12.18 13.96 4.28
N VAL A 232 -10.94 13.68 3.93
CA VAL A 232 -9.78 13.60 4.82
C VAL A 232 -8.64 14.34 4.15
N GLU A 233 -8.43 15.59 4.53
CA GLU A 233 -7.50 16.50 3.86
C GLU A 233 -6.36 16.88 4.82
N PRO A 234 -5.12 16.44 4.56
CA PRO A 234 -3.98 16.84 5.37
C PRO A 234 -3.60 18.29 5.06
N LEU A 235 -3.50 19.11 6.10
CA LEU A 235 -2.91 20.43 6.10
C LEU A 235 -1.60 20.40 6.88
N GLN A 236 -0.52 20.78 6.21
CA GLN A 236 0.75 21.04 6.87
C GLN A 236 0.76 22.50 7.30
N ARG A 237 1.12 22.76 8.55
CA ARG A 237 1.34 24.12 9.06
C ARG A 237 2.81 24.28 9.39
N GLU A 238 3.37 25.38 8.91
CA GLU A 238 4.72 25.80 9.30
C GLU A 238 4.74 26.10 10.80
N THR A 239 5.84 25.72 11.44
CA THR A 239 6.16 26.02 12.83
C THR A 239 7.34 26.98 12.88
N ASP A 240 7.49 27.71 13.98
CA ASP A 240 8.63 28.64 14.16
C ASP A 240 9.99 27.91 14.20
N ASP A 241 9.97 26.61 14.51
CA ASP A 241 11.12 25.71 14.48
C ASP A 241 11.14 24.92 13.16
N ILE A 242 12.20 25.10 12.38
CA ILE A 242 12.40 24.46 11.06
C ILE A 242 12.58 22.94 11.15
N ALA A 243 12.95 22.42 12.33
CA ALA A 243 13.08 21.00 12.59
C ALA A 243 11.78 20.39 13.13
N LYS A 244 10.68 21.16 13.18
CA LYS A 244 9.38 20.68 13.62
C LYS A 244 8.31 20.79 12.53
N ILE A 245 7.30 19.94 12.64
CA ILE A 245 6.13 19.98 11.76
C ILE A 245 4.84 19.80 12.57
N ALA A 246 3.89 20.72 12.35
CA ALA A 246 2.54 20.59 12.87
C ALA A 246 1.64 19.91 11.82
N LEU A 247 1.05 18.77 12.20
CA LEU A 247 0.19 17.98 11.34
C LEU A 247 -1.26 18.25 11.68
N VAL A 248 -2.00 18.85 10.74
CA VAL A 248 -3.44 19.08 10.88
C VAL A 248 -4.18 18.24 9.84
N VAL A 249 -5.27 17.59 10.23
CA VAL A 249 -6.16 16.90 9.28
C VAL A 249 -7.54 17.53 9.37
N ASN A 250 -7.97 18.10 8.26
CA ASN A 250 -9.34 18.55 8.11
C ASN A 250 -10.19 17.37 7.68
N VAL A 251 -11.24 17.09 8.44
CA VAL A 251 -12.19 16.04 8.14
C VAL A 251 -13.59 16.61 8.03
N LYS A 252 -14.36 16.09 7.08
CA LYS A 252 -15.81 16.29 7.01
C LYS A 252 -16.49 14.99 7.42
N GLU A 253 -17.17 14.96 8.55
CA GLU A 253 -17.85 13.75 9.02
C GLU A 253 -18.97 13.31 8.07
N ALA A 254 -18.96 12.03 7.72
CA ALA A 254 -20.01 11.38 6.97
C ALA A 254 -21.15 10.92 7.88
N ARG A 255 -22.32 10.71 7.28
CA ARG A 255 -23.43 10.03 7.93
C ARG A 255 -23.13 8.53 8.03
N THR A 256 -22.72 8.08 9.22
CA THR A 256 -22.42 6.65 9.47
C THR A 256 -23.66 5.84 9.87
N GLY A 257 -24.67 6.50 10.43
CA GLY A 257 -25.92 5.91 10.89
C GLY A 257 -26.98 5.91 9.80
N MET A 258 -27.51 4.73 9.48
CA MET A 258 -28.53 4.51 8.48
C MET A 258 -29.63 3.61 9.01
N PHE A 259 -30.85 3.97 8.64
CA PHE A 259 -32.04 3.17 8.84
C PHE A 259 -32.65 2.94 7.46
N ASN A 260 -32.63 1.70 7.01
CA ASN A 260 -33.14 1.29 5.72
C ASN A 260 -34.44 0.51 5.92
N VAL A 261 -35.49 0.96 5.25
CA VAL A 261 -36.72 0.21 5.08
C VAL A 261 -36.76 -0.20 3.62
N GLY A 262 -36.81 -1.50 3.38
CA GLY A 262 -36.77 -2.06 2.04
C GLY A 262 -37.86 -3.07 1.84
N VAL A 263 -38.21 -3.25 0.57
CA VAL A 263 -39.01 -4.38 0.13
C VAL A 263 -38.19 -5.11 -0.91
N GLN A 264 -37.91 -6.38 -0.67
CA GLN A 264 -37.19 -7.25 -1.58
C GLN A 264 -38.17 -8.22 -2.21
N VAL A 265 -38.14 -8.34 -3.53
CA VAL A 265 -38.79 -9.46 -4.20
C VAL A 265 -37.82 -10.63 -4.13
N ASP A 266 -38.22 -11.67 -3.40
CA ASP A 266 -37.50 -12.94 -3.31
C ASP A 266 -37.81 -13.76 -4.59
N PRO A 267 -36.86 -14.53 -5.13
CA PRO A 267 -37.03 -15.50 -6.22
C PRO A 267 -38.33 -16.32 -6.23
N ARG A 268 -38.99 -16.46 -5.09
CA ARG A 268 -40.28 -17.16 -4.90
C ARG A 268 -41.51 -16.34 -5.28
N SER A 269 -41.35 -15.22 -5.98
CA SER A 269 -42.41 -14.22 -6.18
C SER A 269 -43.02 -13.72 -4.85
N SER A 270 -42.34 -14.00 -3.74
CA SER A 270 -42.73 -13.58 -2.40
C SER A 270 -42.06 -12.25 -2.09
N VAL A 271 -42.79 -11.42 -1.38
CA VAL A 271 -42.29 -10.11 -0.98
C VAL A 271 -41.67 -10.27 0.40
N ALA A 272 -40.48 -9.72 0.61
CA ALA A 272 -39.86 -9.66 1.92
C ALA A 272 -39.73 -8.20 2.35
N GLY A 273 -40.21 -7.88 3.54
CA GLY A 273 -39.92 -6.62 4.20
C GLY A 273 -38.54 -6.69 4.85
N LEU A 274 -37.75 -5.64 4.68
CA LEU A 274 -36.44 -5.46 5.30
C LEU A 274 -36.47 -4.22 6.18
N LEU A 275 -36.05 -4.37 7.43
CA LEU A 275 -35.67 -3.28 8.31
C LEU A 275 -34.20 -3.48 8.67
N SER A 276 -33.35 -2.52 8.35
CA SER A 276 -31.92 -2.57 8.69
C SER A 276 -31.53 -1.28 9.37
N PHE A 277 -31.06 -1.38 10.61
CA PHE A 277 -30.37 -0.31 11.29
C PHE A 277 -28.88 -0.61 11.27
N SER A 278 -28.06 0.37 10.91
CA SER A 278 -26.61 0.24 10.99
C SER A 278 -25.99 1.57 11.37
N ASP A 279 -24.98 1.53 12.23
CA ASP A 279 -24.10 2.66 12.48
C ASP A 279 -22.66 2.14 12.55
N SER A 280 -21.80 2.57 11.64
CA SER A 280 -20.38 2.16 11.62
C SER A 280 -19.50 2.92 12.62
N ASN A 281 -20.04 3.97 13.26
CA ASN A 281 -19.39 4.77 14.29
C ASN A 281 -20.40 5.10 15.39
N PHE A 282 -20.98 4.06 15.97
CA PHE A 282 -22.06 4.13 16.95
C PHE A 282 -21.68 5.06 18.10
N ARG A 283 -22.46 6.14 18.28
CA ARG A 283 -22.24 7.17 19.32
C ARG A 283 -20.85 7.82 19.27
N GLY A 284 -20.19 7.80 18.10
CA GLY A 284 -18.86 8.39 17.91
C GLY A 284 -17.70 7.62 18.53
N THR A 285 -17.90 6.36 18.94
CA THR A 285 -16.88 5.57 19.66
C THR A 285 -15.94 4.78 18.74
N GLY A 286 -16.21 4.80 17.43
CA GLY A 286 -15.60 3.94 16.43
C GLY A 286 -16.13 2.50 16.40
N GLN A 287 -17.05 2.15 17.31
CA GLN A 287 -17.69 0.83 17.29
C GLN A 287 -18.79 0.80 16.23
N SER A 288 -19.02 -0.38 15.65
CA SER A 288 -20.10 -0.60 14.70
C SER A 288 -21.21 -1.45 15.33
N VAL A 289 -22.45 -1.10 15.02
CA VAL A 289 -23.64 -1.87 15.38
C VAL A 289 -24.49 -2.02 14.13
N ARG A 290 -24.93 -3.24 13.83
CA ARG A 290 -25.88 -3.52 12.74
C ARG A 290 -26.96 -4.46 13.24
N LEU A 291 -28.21 -4.09 13.03
CA LEU A 291 -29.37 -4.92 13.26
C LEU A 291 -30.11 -5.07 11.93
N ASN A 292 -30.22 -6.30 11.45
CA ASN A 292 -30.99 -6.62 10.25
C ASN A 292 -32.18 -7.47 10.65
N PHE A 293 -33.36 -7.09 10.18
CA PHE A 293 -34.61 -7.80 10.33
C PHE A 293 -35.21 -7.99 8.94
N LEU A 294 -35.46 -9.23 8.55
CA LEU A 294 -36.08 -9.57 7.27
C LEU A 294 -37.25 -10.50 7.52
N GLN A 295 -38.41 -10.17 6.94
CA GLN A 295 -39.63 -10.95 7.05
C GLN A 295 -40.21 -11.20 5.66
N GLY A 296 -40.18 -12.46 5.21
CA GLY A 296 -40.87 -12.88 3.99
C GLY A 296 -42.38 -13.02 4.21
N THR A 297 -43.18 -12.73 3.17
CA THR A 297 -44.63 -13.01 3.16
C THR A 297 -44.96 -14.49 3.05
N SER A 298 -44.01 -15.31 2.59
CA SER A 298 -44.04 -16.77 2.59
C SER A 298 -42.63 -17.31 2.85
N GLY A 299 -42.49 -18.60 3.19
CA GLY A 299 -41.20 -19.25 3.45
C GLY A 299 -40.86 -19.43 4.94
N GLY A 300 -39.57 -19.46 5.28
CA GLY A 300 -39.05 -19.88 6.60
C GLY A 300 -39.21 -18.91 7.78
N GLY A 301 -40.03 -17.87 7.64
CA GLY A 301 -40.31 -16.88 8.69
C GLY A 301 -39.32 -15.70 8.78
N THR A 302 -39.09 -15.20 9.99
CA THR A 302 -38.27 -14.01 10.26
C THR A 302 -36.78 -14.34 10.33
N SER A 303 -35.95 -13.52 9.69
CA SER A 303 -34.49 -13.50 9.91
C SER A 303 -34.10 -12.28 10.74
N VAL A 304 -33.27 -12.50 11.76
CA VAL A 304 -32.70 -11.45 12.61
C VAL A 304 -31.19 -11.65 12.72
N ASN A 305 -30.42 -10.59 12.50
CA ASN A 305 -28.98 -10.60 12.70
C ASN A 305 -28.56 -9.34 13.47
N LEU A 306 -27.78 -9.53 14.53
CA LEU A 306 -27.11 -8.47 15.28
C LEU A 306 -25.59 -8.62 15.14
N ASP A 307 -24.97 -7.64 14.49
CA ASP A 307 -23.52 -7.54 14.37
C ASP A 307 -23.00 -6.39 15.23
N TYR A 308 -21.94 -6.65 15.99
CA TYR A 308 -21.20 -5.68 16.77
C TYR A 308 -19.71 -5.76 16.42
N GLY A 309 -19.09 -4.62 16.14
CA GLY A 309 -17.66 -4.53 15.85
C GLY A 309 -16.99 -3.50 16.73
N ASN A 310 -15.85 -3.85 17.31
CA ASN A 310 -14.95 -2.92 17.98
C ASN A 310 -13.58 -2.97 17.28
N PRO A 311 -13.24 -1.99 16.43
CA PRO A 311 -12.00 -2.02 15.65
C PRO A 311 -10.73 -1.88 16.49
N ILE A 312 -10.85 -1.45 17.76
CA ILE A 312 -9.73 -1.19 18.66
C ILE A 312 -10.11 -1.70 20.07
N PHE A 313 -10.22 -3.01 20.18
CA PHE A 313 -10.61 -3.73 21.39
C PHE A 313 -9.53 -3.69 22.48
N ASP A 314 -8.25 -3.67 22.09
CA ASP A 314 -7.10 -3.60 23.00
C ASP A 314 -6.09 -2.52 22.56
N ASP A 315 -5.09 -2.26 23.41
CA ASP A 315 -4.01 -1.29 23.14
C ASP A 315 -3.05 -1.74 22.03
N ARG A 316 -3.21 -2.98 21.55
CA ARG A 316 -2.38 -3.58 20.51
C ARG A 316 -3.01 -3.48 19.13
N GLY A 317 -4.16 -2.80 19.00
CA GLY A 317 -4.87 -2.61 17.74
C GLY A 317 -5.57 -3.88 17.25
N THR A 318 -6.02 -4.75 18.16
CA THR A 318 -6.86 -5.91 17.83
C THR A 318 -8.30 -5.44 17.62
N ALA A 319 -8.90 -5.83 16.49
CA ALA A 319 -10.32 -5.67 16.23
C ALA A 319 -11.09 -6.90 16.71
N LEU A 320 -12.27 -6.68 17.31
CA LEU A 320 -13.23 -7.70 17.72
C LEU A 320 -14.49 -7.56 16.87
N ASN A 321 -15.02 -8.67 16.38
CA ASN A 321 -16.31 -8.75 15.71
C ASN A 321 -17.15 -9.86 16.36
N VAL A 322 -18.40 -9.54 16.65
CA VAL A 322 -19.38 -10.47 17.22
C VAL A 322 -20.62 -10.41 16.36
N SER A 323 -21.11 -11.56 15.91
CA SER A 323 -22.36 -11.68 15.17
C SER A 323 -23.21 -12.73 15.86
N VAL A 324 -24.48 -12.41 16.11
CA VAL A 324 -25.48 -13.35 16.64
C VAL A 324 -26.70 -13.27 15.72
N PHE A 325 -27.11 -14.43 15.21
CA PHE A 325 -28.12 -14.46 14.17
C PHE A 325 -29.05 -15.66 14.30
N SER A 326 -30.26 -15.48 13.77
CA SER A 326 -31.15 -16.54 13.35
C SER A 326 -31.71 -16.14 12.00
N GLN A 327 -31.19 -16.74 10.94
CA GLN A 327 -31.45 -16.31 9.56
C GLN A 327 -31.83 -17.47 8.66
N ILE A 328 -32.48 -17.13 7.55
CA ILE A 328 -32.90 -18.08 6.52
C ILE A 328 -31.95 -17.93 5.34
N VAL A 329 -31.31 -19.03 4.95
CA VAL A 329 -30.50 -19.12 3.74
C VAL A 329 -31.25 -19.99 2.75
N TYR A 330 -31.68 -19.40 1.64
CA TYR A 330 -32.29 -20.14 0.54
C TYR A 330 -31.20 -20.69 -0.36
N ARG A 331 -31.32 -21.97 -0.75
CA ARG A 331 -30.37 -22.63 -1.65
C ARG A 331 -30.91 -22.68 -3.07
N PHE A 332 -29.97 -22.68 -4.03
CA PHE A 332 -30.26 -22.75 -5.46
C PHE A 332 -31.19 -21.63 -5.96
N MET A 333 -31.01 -20.41 -5.45
CA MET A 333 -31.90 -19.30 -5.75
C MET A 333 -31.86 -18.88 -7.24
N GLY A 334 -33.06 -18.70 -7.80
CA GLY A 334 -33.34 -18.16 -9.14
C GLY A 334 -33.82 -16.70 -9.13
N THR A 335 -32.98 -15.73 -8.78
CA THR A 335 -33.26 -14.30 -8.99
C THR A 335 -33.26 -13.96 -10.49
N SER A 336 -34.44 -13.84 -11.09
CA SER A 336 -34.63 -13.33 -12.45
C SER A 336 -35.38 -12.00 -12.41
N PHE A 337 -34.72 -10.90 -12.81
CA PHE A 337 -35.39 -9.70 -13.29
C PHE A 337 -35.13 -9.61 -14.81
N GLY A 338 -36.19 -9.79 -15.62
CA GLY A 338 -36.18 -9.49 -17.06
C GLY A 338 -35.55 -10.53 -17.99
N GLY A 339 -35.42 -11.81 -17.60
CA GLY A 339 -34.99 -12.89 -18.49
C GLY A 339 -36.15 -13.80 -18.93
N ASN A 340 -36.08 -14.34 -20.16
CA ASN A 340 -37.05 -15.29 -20.75
C ASN A 340 -37.07 -16.70 -20.09
N GLN A 341 -36.58 -16.81 -18.85
CA GLN A 341 -36.61 -18.05 -18.07
C GLN A 341 -37.39 -17.74 -16.80
N ILE A 342 -38.65 -18.17 -16.80
CA ILE A 342 -39.47 -18.32 -15.59
C ILE A 342 -38.62 -19.10 -14.58
N PRO A 343 -38.52 -18.69 -13.31
CA PRO A 343 -37.89 -19.52 -12.29
C PRO A 343 -38.57 -20.89 -12.32
N THR A 344 -37.89 -21.94 -12.79
CA THR A 344 -38.47 -23.27 -12.80
C THR A 344 -38.83 -23.66 -11.36
N GLU A 345 -39.87 -24.49 -11.22
CA GLU A 345 -40.41 -24.96 -9.95
C GLU A 345 -39.43 -25.88 -9.19
N ASP A 346 -38.20 -26.05 -9.68
CA ASP A 346 -37.23 -26.99 -9.15
C ASP A 346 -36.71 -26.58 -7.75
N SER A 347 -37.37 -27.15 -6.75
CA SER A 347 -36.81 -27.68 -5.50
C SER A 347 -35.96 -26.70 -4.70
N ARG A 348 -36.65 -25.71 -4.16
CA ARG A 348 -36.12 -24.72 -3.23
C ARG A 348 -36.28 -25.30 -1.83
N TYR A 349 -35.19 -25.44 -1.09
CA TYR A 349 -35.25 -25.57 0.36
C TYR A 349 -34.54 -24.39 0.99
N PHE A 350 -34.80 -24.20 2.27
CA PHE A 350 -34.06 -23.22 3.05
C PHE A 350 -33.45 -23.85 4.28
N GLU A 351 -32.35 -23.22 4.70
CA GLU A 351 -31.65 -23.52 5.94
C GLU A 351 -31.99 -22.42 6.95
N ARG A 352 -32.65 -22.78 8.04
CA ARG A 352 -32.69 -21.94 9.23
C ARG A 352 -31.38 -22.12 9.99
N ARG A 353 -30.53 -21.11 9.95
CA ARG A 353 -29.24 -21.07 10.65
C ARG A 353 -29.34 -20.18 11.87
N THR A 354 -29.13 -20.75 13.04
CA THR A 354 -29.14 -20.01 14.32
C THR A 354 -27.81 -20.20 15.01
N GLY A 355 -27.10 -19.12 15.30
CA GLY A 355 -25.73 -19.24 15.78
C GLY A 355 -25.09 -17.93 16.20
N ALA A 356 -23.81 -18.05 16.51
CA ALA A 356 -22.95 -16.94 16.85
C ALA A 356 -21.55 -17.11 16.25
N ILE A 357 -20.95 -16.00 15.87
CA ILE A 357 -19.57 -15.90 15.40
C ILE A 357 -18.85 -14.86 16.24
N VAL A 358 -17.68 -15.22 16.77
CA VAL A 358 -16.77 -14.29 17.42
C VAL A 358 -15.44 -14.33 16.69
N GLY A 359 -15.01 -13.19 16.16
CA GLY A 359 -13.78 -13.06 15.40
C GLY A 359 -12.88 -11.97 15.97
N MET A 360 -11.58 -12.21 15.96
CA MET A 360 -10.56 -11.21 16.26
C MET A 360 -9.65 -11.03 15.05
N THR A 361 -9.16 -9.82 14.83
CA THR A 361 -8.19 -9.53 13.77
C THR A 361 -7.15 -8.57 14.28
N ARG A 362 -5.87 -8.89 14.06
CA ARG A 362 -4.75 -8.08 14.53
C ARG A 362 -3.76 -7.78 13.42
N THR A 363 -3.29 -6.55 13.40
CA THR A 363 -2.18 -6.14 12.52
C THR A 363 -0.86 -6.65 13.11
N VAL A 364 -0.17 -7.56 12.42
CA VAL A 364 1.12 -8.13 12.88
C VAL A 364 2.31 -7.44 12.21
N LYS A 365 2.15 -7.08 10.93
CA LYS A 365 3.05 -6.18 10.19
C LYS A 365 2.19 -5.13 9.50
N ARG A 366 2.81 -4.07 9.00
CA ARG A 366 2.16 -2.94 8.30
C ARG A 366 0.99 -3.36 7.39
N ASP A 367 1.23 -4.33 6.51
CA ASP A 367 0.24 -4.81 5.52
C ASP A 367 -0.31 -6.20 5.84
N THR A 368 0.00 -6.77 7.01
CA THR A 368 -0.28 -8.17 7.33
C THR A 368 -1.15 -8.30 8.56
N PHE A 369 -2.29 -8.95 8.38
CA PHE A 369 -3.32 -9.15 9.39
C PHE A 369 -3.47 -10.64 9.68
N LEU A 370 -3.50 -10.98 10.96
CA LEU A 370 -3.86 -12.30 11.44
C LEU A 370 -5.27 -12.25 12.00
N SER A 371 -6.15 -13.08 11.48
CA SER A 371 -7.53 -13.22 11.96
C SER A 371 -7.72 -14.59 12.58
N THR A 372 -8.44 -14.64 13.68
CA THR A 372 -8.93 -15.88 14.30
C THR A 372 -10.42 -15.73 14.56
N GLY A 373 -11.17 -16.82 14.50
CA GLY A 373 -12.58 -16.76 14.82
C GLY A 373 -13.15 -18.11 15.23
N VAL A 374 -14.22 -18.08 16.00
CA VAL A 374 -15.00 -19.24 16.40
C VAL A 374 -16.43 -19.07 15.92
N ARG A 375 -17.01 -20.16 15.44
CA ARG A 375 -18.37 -20.21 14.88
C ARG A 375 -19.12 -21.38 15.50
N PHE A 376 -20.33 -21.12 15.95
CA PHE A 376 -21.26 -22.14 16.43
C PHE A 376 -22.62 -21.90 15.80
N GLU A 377 -23.15 -22.90 15.10
CA GLU A 377 -24.42 -22.81 14.39
C GLU A 377 -25.25 -24.09 14.59
N ASN A 378 -26.55 -23.95 14.78
CA ASN A 378 -27.54 -24.98 14.55
C ASN A 378 -28.21 -24.73 13.20
N ILE A 379 -28.27 -25.76 12.37
CA ILE A 379 -28.85 -25.72 11.03
C ILE A 379 -30.05 -26.65 11.00
N LYS A 380 -31.19 -26.12 10.55
CA LYS A 380 -32.39 -26.91 10.25
C LYS A 380 -32.82 -26.65 8.83
N THR A 381 -32.98 -27.70 8.06
CA THR A 381 -33.45 -27.69 6.68
C THR A 381 -34.96 -27.86 6.64
N SER A 382 -35.60 -27.15 5.73
CA SER A 382 -37.03 -27.26 5.53
C SER A 382 -37.36 -27.10 4.06
N GLU A 383 -38.21 -27.99 3.58
CA GLU A 383 -38.72 -28.00 2.21
C GLU A 383 -39.73 -26.87 2.00
N LEU A 384 -39.79 -26.32 0.79
CA LEU A 384 -40.77 -25.30 0.42
C LEU A 384 -42.03 -25.85 -0.26
N ASP A 385 -42.02 -27.10 -0.76
CA ASP A 385 -43.17 -27.75 -1.39
C ASP A 385 -43.40 -29.14 -0.77
N THR A 386 -44.60 -29.38 -0.22
CA THR A 386 -44.95 -30.65 0.43
C THR A 386 -45.63 -31.65 -0.50
N SER A 387 -45.80 -31.31 -1.79
CA SER A 387 -46.68 -32.04 -2.71
C SER A 387 -45.99 -33.03 -3.67
N SER A 388 -44.66 -32.99 -3.83
CA SER A 388 -43.88 -33.95 -4.61
C SER A 388 -42.56 -34.32 -3.93
N THR A 389 -42.37 -35.61 -3.65
CA THR A 389 -41.30 -36.19 -2.82
C THR A 389 -39.88 -36.20 -3.43
N THR A 390 -39.53 -35.28 -4.32
CA THR A 390 -38.25 -35.36 -5.06
C THR A 390 -37.54 -34.01 -5.13
N GLY A 391 -36.31 -33.93 -4.59
CA GLY A 391 -35.41 -32.80 -4.87
C GLY A 391 -34.51 -32.33 -3.73
N PHE A 392 -35.07 -32.01 -2.56
CA PHE A 392 -34.31 -31.20 -1.61
C PHE A 392 -33.32 -31.99 -0.75
N ILE A 393 -32.31 -31.30 -0.20
CA ILE A 393 -31.35 -31.88 0.73
C ILE A 393 -31.77 -31.56 2.16
N GLN A 394 -32.11 -32.59 2.93
CA GLN A 394 -32.29 -32.46 4.36
C GLN A 394 -31.02 -32.90 5.09
N GLN A 395 -30.39 -31.96 5.81
CA GLN A 395 -29.28 -32.22 6.72
C GLN A 395 -29.39 -31.25 7.91
N ASP A 396 -29.89 -31.75 9.03
CA ASP A 396 -30.06 -30.95 10.26
C ASP A 396 -28.99 -31.33 11.26
N GLY A 397 -28.42 -30.33 11.93
CA GLY A 397 -27.39 -30.58 12.92
C GLY A 397 -26.69 -29.33 13.42
N ASP A 398 -25.67 -29.55 14.23
CA ASP A 398 -24.82 -28.48 14.75
C ASP A 398 -23.48 -28.45 14.03
N VAL A 399 -22.94 -27.24 13.90
CA VAL A 399 -21.59 -26.97 13.39
C VAL A 399 -20.85 -26.14 14.43
N ALA A 400 -19.61 -26.55 14.71
CA ALA A 400 -18.66 -25.73 15.43
C ALA A 400 -17.37 -25.64 14.61
N SER A 401 -16.81 -24.46 14.43
CA SER A 401 -15.53 -24.31 13.74
C SER A 401 -14.63 -23.27 14.38
N ILE A 402 -13.33 -23.46 14.19
CA ILE A 402 -12.30 -22.49 14.51
C ILE A 402 -11.66 -22.10 13.17
N SER A 403 -11.58 -20.81 12.90
CA SER A 403 -10.97 -20.27 11.70
C SER A 403 -9.70 -19.51 12.05
N GLY A 404 -8.68 -19.68 11.21
CA GLY A 404 -7.48 -18.85 11.18
C GLY A 404 -7.28 -18.32 9.76
N ALA A 405 -6.92 -17.05 9.63
CA ALA A 405 -6.59 -16.47 8.33
C ALA A 405 -5.42 -15.50 8.40
N LEU A 406 -4.54 -15.58 7.40
CA LEU A 406 -3.50 -14.61 7.13
C LEU A 406 -3.94 -13.74 5.96
N THR A 407 -4.04 -12.44 6.16
CA THR A 407 -4.37 -11.48 5.11
C THR A 407 -3.21 -10.54 4.86
N ILE A 408 -2.79 -10.39 3.61
CA ILE A 408 -1.81 -9.38 3.17
C ILE A 408 -2.55 -8.37 2.31
N ASN A 409 -2.63 -7.12 2.75
CA ASN A 409 -3.35 -6.05 2.05
C ASN A 409 -2.39 -4.90 1.70
N ARG A 410 -2.00 -4.81 0.43
CA ARG A 410 -1.14 -3.77 -0.13
C ARG A 410 -1.90 -2.85 -1.09
N ARG A 411 -3.23 -2.81 -0.98
CA ARG A 411 -4.06 -1.95 -1.82
C ARG A 411 -3.85 -0.49 -1.45
N ASP A 412 -4.01 0.39 -2.43
CA ASP A 412 -3.94 1.83 -2.22
C ASP A 412 -5.05 2.35 -1.31
N VAL A 413 -6.27 1.83 -1.47
CA VAL A 413 -7.44 2.07 -0.61
C VAL A 413 -8.27 0.78 -0.51
N ASP A 414 -9.07 0.65 0.55
CA ASP A 414 -9.88 -0.58 0.73
C ASP A 414 -11.16 -0.59 -0.13
N ILE A 415 -11.72 0.59 -0.40
CA ILE A 415 -12.92 0.79 -1.20
C ILE A 415 -12.51 1.32 -2.57
N GLU A 416 -12.89 0.60 -3.63
CA GLU A 416 -12.48 0.91 -5.01
C GLU A 416 -10.95 1.06 -5.17
N PRO A 417 -10.19 0.01 -4.81
CA PRO A 417 -8.76 -0.04 -5.05
C PRO A 417 -8.44 0.16 -6.52
N SER A 418 -7.37 0.90 -6.79
CA SER A 418 -6.85 1.13 -8.14
C SER A 418 -5.52 0.45 -8.39
N ARG A 419 -4.78 0.13 -7.32
CA ARG A 419 -3.44 -0.45 -7.36
C ARG A 419 -3.23 -1.43 -6.21
N GLY A 420 -2.28 -2.33 -6.40
CA GLY A 420 -1.77 -3.22 -5.36
C GLY A 420 -2.50 -4.56 -5.32
N ASN A 421 -2.18 -5.35 -4.30
CA ASN A 421 -2.67 -6.72 -4.18
C ASN A 421 -3.28 -6.97 -2.80
N TRP A 422 -4.20 -7.93 -2.75
CA TRP A 422 -4.80 -8.45 -1.54
C TRP A 422 -4.75 -9.97 -1.59
N ILE A 423 -4.24 -10.60 -0.54
CA ILE A 423 -4.09 -12.05 -0.44
C ILE A 423 -4.70 -12.50 0.86
N ARG A 424 -5.52 -13.55 0.83
CA ARG A 424 -6.04 -14.19 2.05
C ARG A 424 -5.82 -15.68 1.96
N LEU A 425 -5.15 -16.23 2.97
CA LEU A 425 -5.02 -17.66 3.22
C LEU A 425 -5.89 -17.99 4.42
N SER A 426 -6.78 -18.96 4.30
CA SER A 426 -7.70 -19.36 5.38
C SER A 426 -7.63 -20.86 5.64
N LEU A 427 -7.70 -21.21 6.91
CA LEU A 427 -7.79 -22.57 7.42
C LEU A 427 -8.92 -22.62 8.45
N GLU A 428 -9.83 -23.57 8.30
CA GLU A 428 -11.01 -23.72 9.15
C GLU A 428 -11.25 -25.22 9.45
N PRO A 429 -10.62 -25.77 10.50
CA PRO A 429 -11.08 -27.01 11.11
C PRO A 429 -12.48 -26.84 11.70
N GLY A 430 -13.35 -27.80 11.42
CA GLY A 430 -14.71 -27.83 11.87
C GLY A 430 -15.15 -29.21 12.35
N TYR A 431 -16.17 -29.19 13.19
CA TYR A 431 -16.88 -30.33 13.71
C TYR A 431 -18.36 -30.17 13.37
N THR A 432 -18.99 -31.27 12.98
CA THR A 432 -20.43 -31.32 12.72
C THR A 432 -21.05 -32.49 13.45
N ARG A 433 -22.28 -32.30 13.91
CA ARG A 433 -23.11 -33.36 14.46
C ARG A 433 -24.45 -33.36 13.76
N ILE A 434 -24.60 -34.23 12.77
CA ILE A 434 -25.82 -34.33 11.98
C ILE A 434 -26.78 -35.28 12.67
N THR A 435 -27.98 -34.80 12.94
CA THR A 435 -29.03 -35.53 13.65
C THR A 435 -30.14 -36.03 12.73
N LYS A 436 -30.27 -35.45 11.54
CA LYS A 436 -31.30 -35.83 10.58
C LYS A 436 -30.79 -35.67 9.16
N VAL A 437 -31.06 -36.67 8.32
CA VAL A 437 -30.77 -36.67 6.88
C VAL A 437 -32.04 -37.08 6.14
N GLY A 438 -32.25 -36.54 4.94
CA GLY A 438 -33.39 -36.89 4.08
C GLY A 438 -33.31 -36.25 2.69
N GLY A 439 -34.27 -36.59 1.84
CA GLY A 439 -34.35 -36.10 0.46
C GLY A 439 -33.25 -36.66 -0.46
N ASP A 440 -32.85 -35.90 -1.48
CA ASP A 440 -31.99 -36.36 -2.59
C ASP A 440 -30.54 -36.68 -2.18
N ALA A 441 -30.11 -36.24 -1.00
CA ALA A 441 -28.81 -36.57 -0.41
C ALA A 441 -28.88 -37.73 0.59
N GLY A 442 -29.83 -38.66 0.40
CA GLY A 442 -30.08 -39.83 1.25
C GLY A 442 -28.90 -40.79 1.35
N GLY A 443 -27.99 -40.53 2.28
CA GLY A 443 -26.98 -41.47 2.77
C GLY A 443 -26.76 -41.24 4.26
N ASP A 444 -26.99 -42.26 5.07
CA ASP A 444 -26.83 -42.21 6.54
C ASP A 444 -25.37 -42.02 6.97
N ASP A 445 -24.41 -42.12 6.04
CA ASP A 445 -22.97 -41.98 6.27
C ASP A 445 -22.57 -40.63 6.88
N ILE A 446 -23.40 -39.59 6.69
CA ILE A 446 -23.17 -38.25 7.24
C ILE A 446 -23.83 -38.06 8.63
N LEU A 447 -24.68 -39.00 9.08
CA LEU A 447 -25.27 -38.95 10.42
C LEU A 447 -24.20 -39.09 11.51
N GLY A 448 -24.47 -38.49 12.66
CA GLY A 448 -23.56 -38.52 13.80
C GLY A 448 -22.47 -37.45 13.71
N SER A 449 -21.33 -37.73 14.33
CA SER A 449 -20.27 -36.75 14.58
C SER A 449 -19.14 -36.89 13.56
N HIS A 450 -18.83 -35.79 12.87
CA HIS A 450 -17.81 -35.75 11.83
C HIS A 450 -16.91 -34.53 11.99
N THR A 451 -15.68 -34.64 11.50
CA THR A 451 -14.75 -33.52 11.41
C THR A 451 -14.39 -33.25 9.95
N PHE A 452 -14.12 -31.98 9.68
CA PHE A 452 -13.68 -31.53 8.37
C PHE A 452 -12.64 -30.42 8.53
N VAL A 453 -11.86 -30.19 7.48
CA VAL A 453 -10.96 -29.04 7.40
C VAL A 453 -11.18 -28.38 6.06
N ARG A 454 -11.57 -27.10 6.09
CA ARG A 454 -11.66 -26.26 4.91
C ARG A 454 -10.41 -25.40 4.81
N THR A 455 -9.80 -25.35 3.63
CA THR A 455 -8.76 -24.38 3.32
C THR A 455 -9.12 -23.58 2.09
N GLY A 456 -8.66 -22.33 2.07
CA GLY A 456 -8.97 -21.39 1.01
C GLY A 456 -7.82 -20.45 0.75
N ILE A 457 -7.65 -20.08 -0.51
CA ILE A 457 -6.79 -18.99 -0.95
C ILE A 457 -7.62 -18.06 -1.82
N GLU A 458 -7.44 -16.77 -1.57
CA GLU A 458 -7.96 -15.72 -2.44
C GLU A 458 -6.86 -14.71 -2.73
N TYR A 459 -6.67 -14.42 -4.01
CA TYR A 459 -5.73 -13.43 -4.50
C TYR A 459 -6.48 -12.41 -5.33
N ARG A 460 -6.25 -11.12 -5.06
CA ARG A 460 -6.80 -10.00 -5.81
C ARG A 460 -5.66 -9.08 -6.22
N HIS A 461 -5.69 -8.60 -7.45
CA HIS A 461 -4.72 -7.65 -7.97
C HIS A 461 -5.43 -6.53 -8.73
N TYR A 462 -4.95 -5.31 -8.52
CA TYR A 462 -5.50 -4.11 -9.12
C TYR A 462 -4.41 -3.38 -9.86
N PHE A 463 -4.69 -3.04 -11.12
CA PHE A 463 -3.78 -2.35 -11.99
C PHE A 463 -4.46 -1.15 -12.66
N THR A 464 -3.76 -0.02 -12.63
CA THR A 464 -4.08 1.17 -13.42
C THR A 464 -2.79 1.74 -13.99
N ASN A 465 -2.85 2.33 -15.18
CA ASN A 465 -1.73 3.06 -15.76
C ASN A 465 -1.64 4.51 -15.27
N GLN A 466 -2.66 5.00 -14.56
CA GLN A 466 -2.69 6.38 -14.04
C GLN A 466 -1.78 6.53 -12.81
N PRO A 467 -1.16 7.70 -12.57
CA PRO A 467 -0.29 7.92 -11.40
C PRO A 467 -0.97 7.57 -10.07
N PRO A 468 -0.23 7.19 -9.02
CA PRO A 468 -0.80 6.94 -7.69
C PRO A 468 -1.70 8.10 -7.21
N ARG A 469 -2.72 7.79 -6.39
CA ARG A 469 -3.52 8.84 -5.74
C ARG A 469 -2.61 9.63 -4.78
N GLY A 470 -2.64 10.96 -4.89
CA GLY A 470 -1.97 11.86 -3.98
C GLY A 470 -2.86 12.15 -2.77
N ARG A 471 -3.13 13.43 -2.51
CA ARG A 471 -4.01 13.88 -1.41
C ARG A 471 -5.48 13.48 -1.61
N GLU A 472 -5.94 13.36 -2.86
CA GLU A 472 -7.31 12.97 -3.21
C GLU A 472 -7.44 11.43 -3.30
N LEU A 473 -7.68 10.79 -2.15
CA LEU A 473 -7.83 9.33 -2.05
C LEU A 473 -9.09 8.78 -2.76
N ASP A 474 -10.04 9.65 -3.12
CA ASP A 474 -11.31 9.28 -3.74
C ASP A 474 -11.36 9.51 -5.26
N ALA A 475 -10.26 9.99 -5.85
CA ALA A 475 -10.16 10.32 -7.26
C ALA A 475 -10.53 9.10 -8.16
N PRO A 476 -11.33 9.31 -9.23
CA PRO A 476 -11.78 8.24 -10.12
C PRO A 476 -10.61 7.62 -10.89
N ARG A 477 -10.59 6.29 -11.01
CA ARG A 477 -9.52 5.53 -11.68
C ARG A 477 -10.08 4.47 -12.61
N ARG A 478 -9.48 4.34 -13.79
CA ARG A 478 -9.64 3.19 -14.68
C ARG A 478 -8.84 2.04 -14.13
N VAL A 479 -9.45 0.88 -13.93
CA VAL A 479 -8.82 -0.24 -13.23
C VAL A 479 -9.07 -1.54 -13.98
N VAL A 480 -8.01 -2.32 -14.18
CA VAL A 480 -8.11 -3.75 -14.46
C VAL A 480 -7.96 -4.48 -13.13
N ALA A 481 -8.98 -5.22 -12.74
CA ALA A 481 -9.01 -5.99 -11.50
C ALA A 481 -9.00 -7.48 -11.82
N PHE A 482 -8.09 -8.22 -11.19
CA PHE A 482 -7.98 -9.66 -11.28
C PHE A 482 -8.27 -10.28 -9.92
N ARG A 483 -9.04 -11.37 -9.90
CA ARG A 483 -9.33 -12.16 -8.69
C ARG A 483 -9.18 -13.63 -9.02
N ALA A 484 -8.56 -14.38 -8.12
CA ALA A 484 -8.53 -15.83 -8.13
C ALA A 484 -8.91 -16.37 -6.75
N LYS A 485 -9.77 -17.37 -6.72
CA LYS A 485 -10.20 -18.12 -5.55
C LYS A 485 -9.93 -19.60 -5.78
N ALA A 486 -9.41 -20.29 -4.78
CA ALA A 486 -9.39 -21.74 -4.76
C ALA A 486 -9.64 -22.24 -3.34
N GLY A 487 -10.27 -23.41 -3.22
CA GLY A 487 -10.59 -23.99 -1.93
C GLY A 487 -10.70 -25.51 -2.01
N LEU A 488 -10.40 -26.15 -0.88
CA LEU A 488 -10.52 -27.61 -0.70
C LEU A 488 -11.07 -27.92 0.70
N VAL A 489 -11.90 -28.96 0.78
CA VAL A 489 -12.42 -29.50 2.03
C VAL A 489 -11.99 -30.96 2.14
N ALA A 490 -11.29 -31.28 3.22
CA ALA A 490 -10.93 -32.64 3.59
C ALA A 490 -11.84 -33.15 4.72
N GLY A 491 -12.08 -34.47 4.75
CA GLY A 491 -12.95 -35.12 5.73
C GLY A 491 -14.38 -35.32 5.26
N THR A 492 -15.25 -35.60 6.23
CA THR A 492 -16.68 -35.85 6.03
C THR A 492 -17.42 -34.53 6.26
N VAL A 493 -17.92 -33.94 5.18
CA VAL A 493 -18.46 -32.58 5.16
C VAL A 493 -19.93 -32.60 4.72
N PRO A 494 -20.85 -31.98 5.48
CA PRO A 494 -22.24 -31.86 5.07
C PRO A 494 -22.38 -30.95 3.85
N PHE A 495 -23.48 -31.08 3.13
CA PHE A 495 -23.75 -30.35 1.89
C PHE A 495 -23.63 -28.84 2.08
N PHE A 496 -24.22 -28.32 3.16
CA PHE A 496 -24.24 -26.89 3.47
C PHE A 496 -22.87 -26.30 3.88
N GLU A 497 -21.85 -27.15 4.05
CA GLU A 497 -20.44 -26.78 4.25
C GLU A 497 -19.56 -27.14 3.02
N GLN A 498 -20.13 -27.45 1.86
CA GLN A 498 -19.35 -27.51 0.62
C GLN A 498 -19.06 -26.10 0.08
N PHE A 499 -18.12 -26.01 -0.86
CA PHE A 499 -17.95 -24.80 -1.64
C PHE A 499 -19.05 -24.69 -2.68
N PHE A 500 -19.52 -23.47 -2.93
CA PHE A 500 -20.53 -23.14 -3.93
C PHE A 500 -19.93 -22.13 -4.93
N VAL A 501 -20.22 -22.33 -6.21
CA VAL A 501 -19.81 -21.47 -7.33
C VAL A 501 -21.01 -21.21 -8.23
N GLY A 502 -21.17 -19.96 -8.63
CA GLY A 502 -22.37 -19.43 -9.29
C GLY A 502 -22.75 -18.08 -8.70
N GLY A 503 -23.50 -17.28 -9.44
CA GLY A 503 -24.07 -16.04 -8.93
C GLY A 503 -23.13 -14.83 -8.94
N SER A 504 -23.52 -13.81 -8.17
CA SER A 504 -22.94 -12.47 -8.20
C SER A 504 -21.50 -12.35 -7.68
N ASP A 505 -21.06 -13.27 -6.82
CA ASP A 505 -19.72 -13.23 -6.20
C ASP A 505 -18.67 -14.06 -6.94
N THR A 506 -19.03 -15.15 -7.62
CA THR A 506 -18.03 -16.09 -8.18
C THR A 506 -18.12 -16.30 -9.68
N LEU A 507 -19.32 -16.53 -10.23
CA LEU A 507 -19.50 -16.91 -11.62
C LEU A 507 -20.83 -16.35 -12.14
N ARG A 508 -20.79 -15.10 -12.62
CA ARG A 508 -21.96 -14.38 -13.13
C ARG A 508 -22.44 -15.01 -14.45
N GLY A 509 -23.72 -14.75 -14.76
CA GLY A 509 -24.45 -15.43 -15.84
C GLY A 509 -25.01 -16.81 -15.45
N TYR A 510 -24.62 -17.38 -14.31
CA TYR A 510 -25.19 -18.61 -13.76
C TYR A 510 -26.05 -18.34 -12.50
N PRO A 511 -26.94 -19.27 -12.11
CA PRO A 511 -27.63 -19.21 -10.82
C PRO A 511 -26.69 -19.18 -9.62
N GLU A 512 -27.19 -18.63 -8.51
CA GLU A 512 -26.54 -18.77 -7.20
C GLU A 512 -26.44 -20.26 -6.83
N ASP A 513 -25.34 -20.65 -6.20
CA ASP A 513 -25.05 -22.04 -5.79
C ASP A 513 -25.12 -23.08 -6.91
N ARG A 514 -24.97 -22.68 -8.19
CA ARG A 514 -25.16 -23.58 -9.34
C ARG A 514 -24.24 -24.80 -9.34
N PHE A 515 -23.00 -24.66 -8.88
CA PHE A 515 -22.01 -25.72 -8.80
C PHE A 515 -21.55 -25.86 -7.35
N TRP A 516 -21.42 -27.09 -6.83
CA TRP A 516 -21.00 -27.32 -5.45
C TRP A 516 -19.94 -28.41 -5.32
N GLY A 517 -19.09 -28.37 -4.30
CA GLY A 517 -18.10 -29.42 -4.15
C GLY A 517 -17.18 -29.31 -2.96
N LYS A 518 -16.43 -30.39 -2.71
CA LYS A 518 -15.31 -30.35 -1.77
C LYS A 518 -14.17 -29.48 -2.29
N ASN A 519 -14.07 -29.29 -3.61
CA ASN A 519 -13.07 -28.43 -4.22
C ASN A 519 -13.75 -27.35 -5.03
N MET A 520 -13.12 -26.18 -5.11
CA MET A 520 -13.50 -25.12 -6.03
C MET A 520 -12.28 -24.38 -6.57
N ALA A 521 -12.44 -23.81 -7.77
CA ALA A 521 -11.60 -22.72 -8.22
C ALA A 521 -12.40 -21.77 -9.11
N ALA A 522 -12.14 -20.48 -8.99
CA ALA A 522 -12.78 -19.44 -9.78
C ALA A 522 -11.81 -18.28 -10.03
N VAL A 523 -11.85 -17.72 -11.23
CA VAL A 523 -11.06 -16.57 -11.64
C VAL A 523 -11.99 -15.54 -12.26
N THR A 524 -11.76 -14.27 -11.93
CA THR A 524 -12.49 -13.15 -12.49
C THR A 524 -11.50 -12.09 -12.98
N LEU A 525 -11.77 -11.57 -14.17
CA LEU A 525 -11.15 -10.37 -14.71
C LEU A 525 -12.22 -9.30 -14.92
N GLU A 526 -12.01 -8.10 -14.36
CA GLU A 526 -12.88 -6.95 -14.55
C GLU A 526 -12.10 -5.77 -15.13
N TYR A 527 -12.71 -5.04 -16.05
CA TYR A 527 -12.31 -3.69 -16.42
C TYR A 527 -13.35 -2.70 -15.89
N ARG A 528 -12.90 -1.74 -15.07
CA ARG A 528 -13.74 -0.71 -14.45
C ARG A 528 -13.40 0.63 -15.07
N HIS A 529 -14.40 1.29 -15.62
CA HIS A 529 -14.29 2.60 -16.25
C HIS A 529 -15.14 3.62 -15.47
N PRO A 530 -14.53 4.62 -14.82
CA PRO A 530 -15.28 5.68 -14.17
C PRO A 530 -15.90 6.59 -15.22
N VAL A 531 -17.22 6.67 -15.23
CA VAL A 531 -17.98 7.59 -16.09
C VAL A 531 -18.20 8.91 -15.36
N GLN A 532 -18.44 8.84 -14.04
CA GLN A 532 -18.48 9.98 -13.12
C GLN A 532 -17.85 9.57 -11.78
N LYS A 533 -17.62 10.53 -10.86
CA LYS A 533 -16.97 10.28 -9.55
C LYS A 533 -17.61 9.14 -8.75
N SER A 534 -18.93 8.98 -8.86
CA SER A 534 -19.71 7.96 -8.13
C SER A 534 -20.29 6.88 -9.03
N PHE A 535 -19.93 6.82 -10.31
CA PHE A 535 -20.53 5.88 -11.27
C PHE A 535 -19.47 5.24 -12.17
N ASN A 536 -19.40 3.90 -12.16
CA ASN A 536 -18.52 3.14 -13.03
C ASN A 536 -19.31 2.22 -13.97
N ALA A 537 -18.86 2.12 -15.21
CA ALA A 537 -19.19 1.02 -16.10
C ALA A 537 -18.16 -0.11 -15.91
N ILE A 538 -18.62 -1.35 -15.96
CA ILE A 538 -17.80 -2.54 -15.71
C ILE A 538 -17.99 -3.53 -16.86
N ALA A 539 -16.89 -4.09 -17.35
CA ALA A 539 -16.91 -5.28 -18.19
C ALA A 539 -16.20 -6.41 -17.44
N PHE A 540 -16.72 -7.63 -17.51
CA PHE A 540 -16.17 -8.74 -16.74
C PHE A 540 -16.17 -10.06 -17.50
N VAL A 541 -15.26 -10.93 -17.11
CA VAL A 541 -15.19 -12.34 -17.50
C VAL A 541 -14.88 -13.17 -16.25
N ASP A 542 -15.69 -14.18 -16.01
CA ASP A 542 -15.60 -15.13 -14.91
C ASP A 542 -15.36 -16.54 -15.48
N TYR A 543 -14.46 -17.31 -14.86
CA TYR A 543 -14.20 -18.69 -15.22
C TYR A 543 -13.99 -19.53 -13.96
N GLY A 544 -14.87 -20.49 -13.70
CA GLY A 544 -14.84 -21.20 -12.42
C GLY A 544 -15.74 -22.41 -12.35
N GLY A 545 -15.60 -23.17 -11.26
CA GLY A 545 -16.39 -24.36 -10.98
C GLY A 545 -16.05 -24.96 -9.62
N ALA A 546 -16.94 -25.83 -9.16
CA ALA A 546 -16.73 -26.68 -7.99
C ALA A 546 -16.84 -28.15 -8.42
N TRP A 547 -16.29 -29.10 -7.65
CA TRP A 547 -16.33 -30.54 -7.96
C TRP A 547 -16.02 -31.44 -6.75
N GLY A 548 -16.25 -32.74 -6.93
CA GLY A 548 -15.92 -33.78 -5.95
C GLY A 548 -16.83 -33.76 -4.70
N GLY A 549 -18.02 -33.20 -4.85
CA GLY A 549 -19.05 -33.09 -3.82
C GLY A 549 -20.10 -34.20 -3.86
N PHE A 550 -21.29 -33.90 -3.32
CA PHE A 550 -22.48 -34.73 -3.53
C PHE A 550 -22.79 -34.84 -5.03
N GLY A 551 -23.40 -35.95 -5.44
CA GLY A 551 -23.70 -36.28 -6.83
C GLY A 551 -24.79 -35.41 -7.46
N THR A 552 -25.80 -36.03 -8.08
CA THR A 552 -26.95 -35.30 -8.61
C THR A 552 -27.83 -34.82 -7.46
N VAL A 553 -28.21 -33.55 -7.49
CA VAL A 553 -29.17 -32.92 -6.57
C VAL A 553 -30.18 -32.19 -7.44
N ASN A 554 -31.47 -32.47 -7.29
CA ASN A 554 -32.49 -32.00 -8.24
C ASN A 554 -32.14 -32.44 -9.68
N GLU A 555 -32.33 -31.56 -10.67
CA GLU A 555 -31.92 -31.76 -12.06
C GLU A 555 -30.43 -31.45 -12.31
N PHE A 556 -29.70 -31.00 -11.28
CA PHE A 556 -28.32 -30.58 -11.43
C PHE A 556 -27.37 -31.73 -11.09
N THR A 557 -26.76 -32.30 -12.13
CA THR A 557 -25.66 -33.26 -11.95
C THR A 557 -24.35 -32.54 -11.67
N GLN A 558 -23.65 -32.99 -10.62
CA GLN A 558 -22.37 -32.43 -10.23
C GLN A 558 -21.18 -33.26 -10.70
N SER A 559 -20.12 -32.58 -11.13
CA SER A 559 -18.90 -33.23 -11.62
C SER A 559 -18.05 -33.79 -10.48
N LYS A 560 -17.51 -35.00 -10.69
CA LYS A 560 -16.50 -35.61 -9.79
C LYS A 560 -15.11 -35.00 -9.98
N SER A 561 -14.80 -34.51 -11.19
CA SER A 561 -13.51 -33.90 -11.54
C SER A 561 -13.67 -32.41 -11.87
N ALA A 562 -12.56 -31.68 -11.95
CA ALA A 562 -12.57 -30.25 -12.25
C ALA A 562 -13.23 -29.97 -13.61
N GLN A 563 -14.36 -29.27 -13.57
CA GLN A 563 -15.04 -28.74 -14.75
C GLN A 563 -15.32 -27.26 -14.52
N PHE A 564 -14.75 -26.43 -15.39
CA PHE A 564 -14.87 -24.99 -15.32
C PHE A 564 -15.87 -24.49 -16.36
N LYS A 565 -16.55 -23.41 -15.99
CA LYS A 565 -17.61 -22.77 -16.77
C LYS A 565 -17.30 -21.30 -16.93
N LEU A 566 -17.62 -20.77 -18.11
CA LEU A 566 -17.38 -19.38 -18.51
C LEU A 566 -18.66 -18.54 -18.38
N GLY A 567 -18.53 -17.42 -17.69
CA GLY A 567 -19.51 -16.34 -17.63
C GLY A 567 -18.87 -15.02 -18.05
N TYR A 568 -19.60 -14.12 -18.69
CA TYR A 568 -19.08 -12.81 -19.10
C TYR A 568 -20.20 -11.79 -19.20
N GLY A 569 -19.88 -10.51 -19.13
CA GLY A 569 -20.92 -9.49 -19.22
C GLY A 569 -20.49 -8.07 -18.93
N LEU A 570 -21.51 -7.24 -18.75
CA LEU A 570 -21.40 -5.82 -18.49
C LEU A 570 -22.16 -5.46 -17.22
N GLY A 571 -21.69 -4.46 -16.49
CA GLY A 571 -22.34 -4.01 -15.27
C GLY A 571 -22.10 -2.54 -14.99
N PHE A 572 -22.78 -2.06 -13.97
CA PHE A 572 -22.67 -0.70 -13.48
C PHE A 572 -22.49 -0.71 -11.97
N SER A 573 -21.64 0.17 -11.45
CA SER A 573 -21.53 0.40 -10.02
C SER A 573 -21.79 1.84 -9.63
N PHE A 574 -22.51 2.04 -8.54
CA PHE A 574 -22.83 3.33 -7.95
C PHE A 574 -22.25 3.40 -6.54
N ARG A 575 -21.39 4.39 -6.27
CA ARG A 575 -20.80 4.58 -4.95
C ARG A 575 -21.84 5.18 -3.99
N THR A 576 -22.06 4.52 -2.86
CA THR A 576 -22.90 5.03 -1.76
C THR A 576 -22.11 5.03 -0.44
N PRO A 577 -22.59 5.69 0.62
CA PRO A 577 -21.97 5.60 1.95
C PRO A 577 -21.86 4.17 2.51
N LEU A 578 -22.68 3.22 2.04
CA LEU A 578 -22.62 1.79 2.42
C LEU A 578 -21.55 0.99 1.66
N GLY A 579 -20.85 1.64 0.72
CA GLY A 579 -20.07 0.97 -0.31
C GLY A 579 -20.76 1.00 -1.68
N PRO A 580 -20.16 0.39 -2.70
CA PRO A 580 -20.73 0.40 -4.04
C PRO A 580 -21.95 -0.52 -4.14
N ILE A 581 -22.98 -0.08 -4.86
CA ILE A 581 -24.11 -0.91 -5.30
C ILE A 581 -23.83 -1.29 -6.75
N ARG A 582 -23.98 -2.56 -7.11
CA ARG A 582 -23.69 -3.09 -8.46
C ARG A 582 -24.90 -3.76 -9.08
N LEU A 583 -25.05 -3.56 -10.38
CA LEU A 583 -25.97 -4.28 -11.25
C LEU A 583 -25.16 -4.85 -12.42
N ASP A 584 -25.03 -6.18 -12.47
CA ASP A 584 -24.20 -6.89 -13.45
C ASP A 584 -25.11 -7.78 -14.34
N PHE A 585 -25.09 -7.56 -15.65
CA PHE A 585 -25.78 -8.38 -16.64
C PHE A 585 -24.79 -9.41 -17.20
N GLY A 586 -24.99 -10.69 -16.86
CA GLY A 586 -24.10 -11.78 -17.26
C GLY A 586 -24.73 -12.74 -18.26
N TRP A 587 -23.92 -13.23 -19.18
CA TRP A 587 -24.20 -14.35 -20.08
C TRP A 587 -23.30 -15.53 -19.74
N ASN A 588 -23.73 -16.73 -20.06
CA ASN A 588 -22.96 -17.95 -19.88
C ASN A 588 -22.70 -18.68 -21.20
N GLN A 589 -21.71 -19.57 -21.20
CA GLN A 589 -21.34 -20.39 -22.37
C GLN A 589 -22.45 -21.32 -22.86
N ASP A 590 -23.45 -21.61 -22.03
CA ASP A 590 -24.56 -22.50 -22.35
C ASP A 590 -25.73 -21.73 -23.00
N GLY A 591 -25.54 -20.44 -23.34
CA GLY A 591 -26.53 -19.58 -24.00
C GLY A 591 -27.53 -18.91 -23.06
N GLY A 592 -27.41 -19.13 -21.74
CA GLY A 592 -28.22 -18.48 -20.73
C GLY A 592 -27.73 -17.07 -20.38
N SER A 593 -28.62 -16.27 -19.78
CA SER A 593 -28.30 -14.94 -19.28
C SER A 593 -28.99 -14.68 -17.95
N ARG A 594 -28.39 -13.81 -17.13
CA ARG A 594 -28.91 -13.46 -15.81
C ARG A 594 -28.38 -12.12 -15.32
N THR A 595 -29.27 -11.36 -14.69
CA THR A 595 -28.94 -10.09 -14.02
C THR A 595 -28.65 -10.36 -12.54
N HIS A 596 -27.56 -9.79 -12.05
CA HIS A 596 -27.06 -9.93 -10.70
C HIS A 596 -27.08 -8.57 -10.00
N PHE A 597 -27.52 -8.54 -8.76
CA PHE A 597 -27.53 -7.35 -7.92
C PHE A 597 -26.67 -7.60 -6.69
N LEU A 598 -25.77 -6.67 -6.37
CA LEU A 598 -24.85 -6.78 -5.25
C LEU A 598 -24.74 -5.45 -4.50
N ILE A 599 -24.81 -5.50 -3.17
CA ILE A 599 -24.47 -4.36 -2.31
C ILE A 599 -23.11 -4.66 -1.67
N GLY A 600 -22.16 -3.74 -1.84
CA GLY A 600 -20.77 -3.90 -1.45
C GLY A 600 -19.88 -4.30 -2.63
N THR A 601 -18.66 -4.76 -2.31
CA THR A 601 -17.70 -5.21 -3.32
C THR A 601 -17.65 -6.74 -3.33
N SER A 602 -17.83 -7.35 -4.51
CA SER A 602 -17.41 -8.75 -4.73
C SER A 602 -15.88 -8.87 -4.77
N PHE A 603 -15.19 -7.75 -4.95
CA PHE A 603 -13.73 -7.61 -5.12
C PHE A 603 -13.06 -6.92 -3.95
#